data_AF-A0A6N6S8G0-F1
#
_entry.id   AF-A0A6N6S8G0-F1
#
_cell.length_a   1.000
_cell.length_b   1.000
_cell.length_c   1.000
_cell.angle_alpha   90.00
_cell.angle_beta   90.00
_cell.angle_gamma   90.00
#
_symmetry.space_group_name_H-M   'P 1'
#
loop_
_entity.id
_entity.type
_entity.pdbx_description
1 polymer ?
#
loop_
_entity_poly.entity_id
_entity_poly.type
_entity_poly.pdbx_seq_one_letter_code
_entity_poly.pdbx_strand_id
1 'polypeptide(L)'
;MARRNRVTPEGEIIAHPGRGLLMGNRGILHDDGGRIVARFRHRNWVCCVTEFRGRKRDLMAPGRYTELFFLDEAVALAAGHRPCGECRREAYGRYRAAWAAAAGTG
;
A
#
# COMPACT_ATOMS: atom_id res chain seq x y z
N MET A 1 5.82 20.75 4.56
CA MET A 1 4.68 20.23 3.77
C MET A 1 4.61 18.71 3.91
N ALA A 2 3.41 18.12 3.84
CA ALA A 2 3.27 16.66 3.90
C ALA A 2 3.85 15.99 2.64
N ARG A 3 4.45 14.80 2.78
CA ARG A 3 5.00 14.05 1.65
C ARG A 3 3.88 13.53 0.75
N ARG A 4 4.10 13.49 -0.57
CA ARG A 4 3.16 12.93 -1.56
C ARG A 4 3.22 11.40 -1.57
N ASN A 5 2.66 10.79 -0.54
CA ASN A 5 2.64 9.33 -0.38
C ASN A 5 1.37 8.80 0.31
N ARG A 6 0.28 9.57 0.31
CA ARG A 6 -1.06 9.09 0.70
C ARG A 6 -1.83 8.65 -0.52
N VAL A 7 -2.67 7.63 -0.37
CA VAL A 7 -3.42 7.09 -1.49
C VAL A 7 -4.92 7.26 -1.25
N THR A 8 -5.63 7.80 -2.24
CA THR A 8 -7.10 7.90 -2.24
C THR A 8 -7.74 6.57 -2.65
N PRO A 9 -9.06 6.37 -2.43
CA PRO A 9 -9.77 5.17 -2.91
C PRO A 9 -9.60 4.92 -4.41
N GLU A 10 -9.53 5.98 -5.22
CA GLU A 10 -9.34 5.93 -6.69
C GLU A 10 -7.88 5.61 -7.07
N GLY A 11 -7.00 5.54 -6.08
CA GLY A 11 -5.59 5.24 -6.26
C GLY A 11 -4.71 6.43 -6.62
N GLU A 12 -5.19 7.68 -6.45
CA GLU A 12 -4.35 8.86 -6.59
C GLU A 12 -3.36 8.98 -5.44
N ILE A 13 -2.13 9.40 -5.72
CA ILE A 13 -1.12 9.66 -4.69
C ILE A 13 -1.14 11.16 -4.37
N ILE A 14 -1.45 11.54 -3.13
CA ILE A 14 -1.59 12.94 -2.70
C ILE A 14 -0.67 13.28 -1.54
N ALA A 15 -0.40 14.57 -1.36
CA ALA A 15 0.26 15.12 -0.18
C ALA A 15 -0.79 15.44 0.88
N HIS A 16 -0.82 14.70 1.98
CA HIS A 16 -1.81 14.86 3.04
C HIS A 16 -1.21 14.50 4.41
N PRO A 17 -1.50 15.25 5.50
CA PRO A 17 -0.82 15.08 6.79
C PRO A 17 -1.25 13.84 7.58
N GLY A 18 -2.43 13.28 7.31
CA GLY A 18 -2.95 12.11 8.05
C GLY A 18 -1.95 10.94 8.03
N ARG A 19 -1.68 10.30 9.18
CA ARG A 19 -0.63 9.26 9.31
C ARG A 19 -0.90 8.02 8.45
N GLY A 20 -2.17 7.64 8.34
CA GLY A 20 -2.61 6.36 7.76
C GLY A 20 -2.48 5.20 8.75
N LEU A 21 -3.45 4.28 8.71
CA LEU A 21 -3.46 3.07 9.56
C LEU A 21 -2.71 1.91 8.90
N LEU A 22 -2.59 1.93 7.57
CA LEU A 22 -1.88 0.92 6.79
C LEU A 22 -0.85 1.57 5.87
N MET A 23 0.11 0.77 5.43
CA MET A 23 1.06 1.14 4.38
C MET A 23 1.04 0.13 3.25
N GLY A 24 1.67 0.41 2.12
CA GLY A 24 1.73 -0.53 1.00
C GLY A 24 2.74 -0.15 -0.05
N ASN A 25 2.76 -0.93 -1.13
CA ASN A 25 3.69 -0.75 -2.23
C ASN A 25 2.98 -0.68 -3.58
N ARG A 26 3.63 0.01 -4.51
CA ARG A 26 3.38 -0.07 -5.96
C ARG A 26 4.70 -0.12 -6.76
N GLY A 27 5.82 -0.38 -6.08
CA GLY A 27 7.18 -0.35 -6.62
C GLY A 27 7.93 0.95 -6.31
N ILE A 28 9.03 1.20 -7.03
CA ILE A 28 9.84 2.43 -6.91
C ILE A 28 9.19 3.52 -7.79
N LEU A 29 8.52 4.48 -7.15
CA LEU A 29 7.74 5.52 -7.82
C LEU A 29 8.41 6.89 -7.79
N HIS A 30 9.48 7.07 -7.00
CA HIS A 30 10.15 8.35 -6.83
C HIS A 30 11.51 8.38 -7.50
N ASP A 31 11.92 9.60 -7.86
CA ASP A 31 13.31 9.93 -8.18
C ASP A 31 14.13 10.15 -6.89
N ASP A 32 15.44 10.40 -7.04
CA ASP A 32 16.35 10.63 -5.90
C ASP A 32 15.98 11.88 -5.07
N GLY A 33 15.21 12.80 -5.64
CA GLY A 33 14.64 13.96 -4.95
C GLY A 33 13.35 13.65 -4.17
N GLY A 34 12.86 12.41 -4.21
CA GLY A 34 11.62 12.00 -3.56
C GLY A 34 10.35 12.47 -4.28
N ARG A 35 10.44 12.93 -5.54
CA ARG A 35 9.28 13.32 -6.34
C ARG A 35 8.68 12.08 -7.01
N ILE A 36 7.36 11.93 -6.92
CA ILE A 36 6.64 10.84 -7.58
C ILE A 36 6.67 11.05 -9.11
N VAL A 37 7.23 10.09 -9.84
CA VAL A 37 7.39 10.07 -11.31
C VAL A 37 6.66 8.91 -11.99
N ALA A 38 6.04 8.00 -11.23
CA ALA A 38 5.26 6.88 -11.76
C ALA A 38 4.05 6.57 -10.88
N ARG A 39 3.00 5.96 -11.47
CA ARG A 39 1.82 5.48 -10.73
C ARG A 39 2.02 4.10 -10.10
N PHE A 40 2.71 3.21 -10.82
CA PHE A 40 3.08 1.86 -10.37
C PHE A 40 4.22 1.28 -11.23
N ARG A 41 4.90 0.25 -10.74
CA ARG A 41 5.96 -0.51 -11.46
C ARG A 41 5.70 -2.02 -11.56
N HIS A 42 4.74 -2.55 -10.80
CA HIS A 42 4.31 -3.94 -10.86
C HIS A 42 2.83 -4.03 -10.49
N ARG A 43 2.24 -5.23 -10.52
CA ARG A 43 0.82 -5.48 -10.17
C ARG A 43 0.61 -6.13 -8.80
N ASN A 44 1.67 -6.64 -8.19
CA ASN A 44 1.61 -7.33 -6.89
C ASN A 44 1.54 -6.34 -5.72
N TRP A 45 0.44 -5.62 -5.59
CA TRP A 45 0.25 -4.60 -4.57
C TRP A 45 -0.28 -5.20 -3.28
N VAL A 46 0.34 -4.84 -2.16
CA VAL A 46 -0.09 -5.27 -0.84
C VAL A 46 -0.26 -4.10 0.11
N CYS A 47 -1.22 -4.22 1.02
CA CYS A 47 -1.31 -3.36 2.20
C CYS A 47 -0.84 -4.12 3.45
N CYS A 48 0.08 -3.51 4.19
CA CYS A 48 0.75 -3.98 5.37
C CYS A 48 0.35 -3.14 6.57
N VAL A 49 0.51 -3.68 7.78
CA VAL A 49 0.54 -2.86 9.00
C VAL A 49 1.74 -1.93 8.97
N THR A 50 1.65 -0.80 9.68
CA THR A 50 2.72 0.20 9.76
C THR A 50 3.89 -0.25 10.63
N GLU A 51 3.65 -1.14 11.58
CA GLU A 51 4.65 -1.68 12.51
C GLU A 51 4.60 -3.21 12.51
N PHE A 52 5.73 -3.84 12.19
CA PHE A 52 5.84 -5.30 12.14
C PHE A 52 7.26 -5.73 12.47
N ARG A 53 7.43 -6.56 13.51
CA ARG A 53 8.72 -7.13 13.94
C ARG A 53 9.85 -6.10 14.09
N GLY A 54 9.54 -4.90 14.58
CA GLY A 54 10.53 -3.82 14.77
C GLY A 54 11.16 -3.28 13.48
N ARG A 55 10.62 -3.58 12.29
CA ARG A 55 11.17 -3.12 11.01
C ARG A 55 11.12 -1.59 10.90
N LYS A 56 12.30 -0.97 10.79
CA LYS A 56 12.47 0.46 10.48
C LYS A 56 12.63 0.67 8.97
N ARG A 57 12.14 1.80 8.47
CA ARG A 57 12.16 2.16 7.04
C ARG A 57 12.44 3.64 6.89
N ASP A 58 13.35 3.98 5.99
CA ASP A 58 13.55 5.34 5.54
C ASP A 58 12.58 5.60 4.38
N LEU A 59 11.66 6.54 4.58
CA LEU A 59 10.60 6.78 3.62
C LEU A 59 11.18 7.29 2.30
N MET A 60 10.86 6.58 1.22
CA MET A 60 11.27 6.91 -0.14
C MET A 60 12.79 7.10 -0.24
N ALA A 61 13.52 6.17 0.34
CA ALA A 61 14.96 6.07 0.16
C ALA A 61 15.29 5.65 -1.29
N PRO A 62 16.31 6.26 -1.93
CA PRO A 62 16.72 5.93 -3.29
C PRO A 62 16.91 4.42 -3.51
N GLY A 63 16.43 3.92 -4.65
CA GLY A 63 16.51 2.50 -5.01
C GLY A 63 15.60 1.56 -4.19
N ARG A 64 14.76 2.09 -3.29
CA ARG A 64 13.78 1.30 -2.52
C ARG A 64 12.36 1.60 -2.97
N TYR A 65 11.44 0.65 -2.72
CA TYR A 65 10.04 0.86 -3.06
C TYR A 65 9.48 2.08 -2.33
N THR A 66 8.51 2.74 -2.95
CA THR A 66 7.82 3.89 -2.34
C THR A 66 6.82 3.40 -1.33
N GLU A 67 6.99 3.78 -0.06
CA GLU A 67 6.01 3.56 0.99
C GLU A 67 4.79 4.43 0.75
N LEU A 68 3.67 3.80 0.41
CA LEU A 68 2.36 4.44 0.31
C LEU A 68 1.57 4.21 1.59
N PHE A 69 0.75 5.16 1.99
CA PHE A 69 -0.05 5.08 3.21
C PHE A 69 -1.53 5.28 2.91
N PHE A 70 -2.36 4.49 3.59
CA PHE A 70 -3.81 4.48 3.45
C PHE A 70 -4.45 4.92 4.75
N LEU A 71 -5.55 5.66 4.65
CA LEU A 71 -6.34 6.05 5.83
C LEU A 71 -6.76 4.81 6.62
N ASP A 72 -7.30 3.80 5.92
CA ASP A 72 -7.79 2.55 6.49
C ASP A 72 -7.68 1.40 5.47
N GLU A 73 -8.23 0.23 5.82
CA GLU A 73 -8.30 -0.92 4.93
C GLU A 73 -9.22 -0.70 3.73
N ALA A 74 -10.36 -0.03 3.89
CA ALA A 74 -11.31 0.17 2.81
C ALA A 74 -10.66 0.98 1.66
N VAL A 75 -9.93 2.03 2.00
CA VAL A 75 -9.14 2.83 1.04
C VAL A 75 -8.07 1.97 0.36
N ALA A 76 -7.36 1.11 1.10
CA ALA A 76 -6.32 0.26 0.53
C ALA A 76 -6.89 -0.76 -0.48
N LEU A 77 -8.02 -1.40 -0.13
CA LEU A 77 -8.72 -2.37 -0.98
C LEU A 77 -9.29 -1.69 -2.23
N ALA A 78 -9.96 -0.54 -2.09
CA ALA A 78 -10.48 0.25 -3.21
C ALA A 78 -9.36 0.68 -4.18
N ALA A 79 -8.20 1.06 -3.63
CA ALA A 79 -7.01 1.41 -4.39
C ALA A 79 -6.30 0.20 -5.03
N GLY A 80 -6.89 -1.00 -4.96
CA GLY A 80 -6.43 -2.23 -5.62
C GLY A 80 -5.39 -3.04 -4.84
N HIS A 81 -5.14 -2.75 -3.56
CA HIS A 81 -4.18 -3.50 -2.75
C HIS A 81 -4.89 -4.63 -2.02
N ARG A 82 -4.30 -5.82 -2.03
CA ARG A 82 -4.74 -6.93 -1.16
C ARG A 82 -4.03 -6.89 0.20
N PRO A 83 -4.56 -7.53 1.25
CA PRO A 83 -3.81 -7.70 2.50
C PRO A 83 -2.50 -8.47 2.27
N CYS A 84 -1.44 -8.04 2.97
CA CYS A 84 -0.14 -8.70 2.96
C CYS A 84 -0.23 -10.11 3.58
N GLY A 85 0.34 -11.10 2.89
CA GLY A 85 0.32 -12.50 3.34
C GLY A 85 1.24 -12.80 4.53
N GLU A 86 2.16 -11.88 4.88
CA GLU A 86 3.07 -12.02 6.02
C GLU A 86 2.50 -11.32 7.26
N CYS A 87 2.40 -9.99 7.22
CA CYS A 87 2.01 -9.20 8.40
C CYS A 87 0.50 -9.06 8.62
N ARG A 88 -0.32 -9.47 7.65
CA ARG A 88 -1.79 -9.45 7.71
C ARG A 88 -2.39 -10.80 7.31
N ARG A 89 -1.76 -11.91 7.72
CA ARG A 89 -2.06 -13.29 7.27
C ARG A 89 -3.55 -13.64 7.37
N GLU A 90 -4.19 -13.34 8.49
CA GLU A 90 -5.61 -13.65 8.71
C GLU A 90 -6.52 -12.85 7.75
N ALA A 91 -6.30 -11.54 7.63
CA ALA A 91 -7.02 -10.69 6.68
C ALA A 91 -6.80 -11.13 5.22
N TYR A 92 -5.59 -11.60 4.89
CA TYR A 92 -5.30 -12.17 3.57
C TYR A 92 -6.10 -13.46 3.31
N GLY A 93 -6.26 -14.31 4.33
CA GLY A 93 -7.14 -15.49 4.26
C GLY A 93 -8.58 -15.11 3.96
N ARG A 94 -9.13 -14.15 4.73
CA ARG A 94 -10.50 -13.62 4.53
C ARG A 94 -10.68 -13.00 3.14
N TYR A 95 -9.71 -12.20 2.69
CA TYR A 95 -9.71 -11.61 1.35
C TYR A 95 -9.78 -12.68 0.24
N ARG A 96 -8.95 -13.72 0.33
CA ARG A 96 -8.95 -14.81 -0.67
C ARG A 96 -10.27 -15.57 -0.70
N ALA A 97 -10.83 -15.88 0.47
CA ALA A 97 -12.11 -16.58 0.57
C ALA A 97 -13.24 -15.74 -0.07
N ALA A 98 -13.32 -14.45 0.26
CA ALA A 98 -14.30 -13.53 -0.33
C ALA A 98 -14.13 -13.40 -1.85
N TRP A 99 -12.89 -13.32 -2.34
CA TRP A 99 -12.62 -13.24 -3.77
C TRP A 99 -13.03 -14.51 -4.53
N ALA A 100 -12.72 -15.70 -3.99
CA ALA A 100 -13.13 -16.97 -4.58
C ALA A 100 -14.65 -17.11 -4.66
N ALA A 101 -15.36 -16.72 -3.59
CA ALA A 101 -16.82 -16.72 -3.55
C ALA A 101 -17.44 -15.76 -4.59
N ALA A 102 -16.88 -14.55 -4.75
CA ALA A 102 -17.37 -13.58 -5.72
C ALA A 102 -17.04 -13.93 -7.19
N ALA A 103 -15.89 -14.58 -7.42
CA ALA A 103 -15.43 -14.98 -8.75
C ALA A 103 -16.01 -16.31 -9.25
N GLY A 104 -16.81 -17.02 -8.43
CA GLY A 104 -17.44 -18.29 -8.81
C GLY A 104 -16.48 -19.48 -8.91
N THR A 105 -15.33 -19.44 -8.23
CA THR A 105 -14.31 -20.51 -8.26
C THR A 105 -14.26 -21.33 -6.96
N GLY A 106 -15.44 -21.56 -6.37
CA GLY A 106 -15.64 -22.41 -5.19
C GLY A 106 -15.82 -23.89 -5.54
#